data_AF-A0A0V8HH44-F1
#
_entry.id   AF-A0A0V8HH44-F1
#
_cell.length_a   1.000
_cell.length_b   1.000
_cell.length_c   1.000
_cell.angle_alpha   90.00
_cell.angle_beta   90.00
_cell.angle_gamma   90.00
#
_symmetry.space_group_name_H-M   'P 1'
#
loop_
_entity.id
_entity.type
_entity.pdbx_description
1 polymer ?
#
loop_
_entity_poly.entity_id
_entity_poly.type
_entity_poly.pdbx_seq_one_letter_code
_entity_poly.pdbx_strand_id
1 'polypeptide(L)'
;MGLNECTCKYRLGIEATDATAQVVVDGGDPQMFTETINFSAEQCFTGGPNCNPAVNNFTIDFGGPPGTTINFTMGRRGMISCEDNTVAFMVNGTAQQNGNVMPTGEYIVNFSYTILPDDTADVTIEASNNGSSFSTTFNAEITPQTFIGDCDETVEG
;
A
#
# COMPACT_ATOMS: atom_id res chain seq x y z
N MET A 1 -27.90 11.79 -14.28
CA MET A 1 -26.72 11.21 -14.93
C MET A 1 -25.85 10.67 -13.81
N GLY A 2 -26.03 9.41 -13.45
CA GLY A 2 -25.18 8.76 -12.45
C GLY A 2 -23.90 8.36 -13.15
N LEU A 3 -22.79 9.00 -12.81
CA LEU A 3 -21.47 8.46 -13.11
C LEU A 3 -21.42 7.12 -12.37
N ASN A 4 -21.38 6.01 -13.11
CA ASN A 4 -21.03 4.72 -12.53
C ASN A 4 -19.66 4.93 -11.86
N GLU A 5 -19.61 4.83 -10.53
CA GLU A 5 -18.37 4.83 -9.73
C GLU A 5 -17.56 3.59 -10.11
N CYS A 6 -16.85 3.72 -11.21
CA CYS A 6 -15.97 2.73 -11.76
C CYS A 6 -14.79 2.56 -10.79
N THR A 7 -14.80 1.45 -10.05
CA THR A 7 -13.83 1.18 -8.99
C THR A 7 -12.49 0.79 -9.62
N CYS A 8 -11.43 1.52 -9.26
CA CYS A 8 -10.06 1.28 -9.76
C CYS A 8 -9.65 -0.20 -9.69
N LYS A 9 -9.00 -0.69 -10.75
CA LYS A 9 -8.42 -2.04 -10.78
C LYS A 9 -6.92 -1.92 -10.55
N TYR A 10 -6.40 -2.65 -9.57
CA TYR A 10 -4.96 -2.74 -9.45
C TYR A 10 -4.52 -4.05 -8.83
N ARG A 11 -3.31 -4.43 -9.18
CA ARG A 11 -2.49 -5.39 -8.46
C ARG A 11 -1.20 -4.67 -8.20
N LEU A 12 -0.77 -4.62 -6.95
CA LEU A 12 0.44 -3.94 -6.52
C LEU A 12 1.24 -4.95 -5.71
N GLY A 13 2.22 -5.58 -6.33
CA GLY A 13 3.28 -6.32 -5.65
C GLY A 13 4.56 -5.51 -5.75
N ILE A 14 4.86 -4.76 -4.69
CA ILE A 14 5.94 -3.78 -4.65
C ILE A 14 6.97 -4.24 -3.63
N GLU A 15 8.24 -4.22 -4.03
CA GLU A 15 9.36 -4.49 -3.13
C GLU A 15 10.45 -3.41 -3.30
N ALA A 16 11.11 -3.06 -2.21
CA ALA A 16 12.32 -2.24 -2.22
C ALA A 16 13.26 -2.67 -1.10
N THR A 17 14.57 -2.63 -1.34
CA THR A 17 15.57 -3.19 -0.42
C THR A 17 16.26 -2.16 0.47
N ASP A 18 16.04 -0.87 0.21
CA ASP A 18 16.66 0.28 0.86
C ASP A 18 15.61 1.34 1.28
N ALA A 19 14.40 0.91 1.60
CA ALA A 19 13.34 1.79 2.07
C ALA A 19 13.69 2.35 3.44
N THR A 20 13.64 3.69 3.56
CA THR A 20 13.86 4.37 4.84
C THR A 20 12.54 4.78 5.46
N ALA A 21 12.24 4.20 6.62
CA ALA A 21 11.04 4.48 7.39
C ALA A 21 11.36 5.33 8.62
N GLN A 22 10.47 6.29 8.89
CA GLN A 22 10.37 6.99 10.15
C GLN A 22 9.30 6.34 11.03
N VAL A 23 9.63 6.11 12.30
CA VAL A 23 8.72 5.56 13.29
C VAL A 23 8.68 6.46 14.50
N VAL A 24 7.47 6.78 14.97
CA VAL A 24 7.24 7.45 16.24
C VAL A 24 6.39 6.51 17.10
N VAL A 25 6.77 6.30 18.35
CA VAL A 25 6.00 5.48 19.30
C VAL A 25 5.49 6.38 20.42
N ASP A 26 4.18 6.35 20.64
CA ASP A 26 3.48 7.08 21.71
C ASP A 26 3.87 8.57 21.82
N GLY A 27 4.06 9.24 20.68
CA GLY A 27 4.45 10.65 20.60
C GLY A 27 5.89 10.96 21.03
N GLY A 28 6.74 9.93 21.14
CA GLY A 28 8.16 10.06 21.46
C GLY A 28 9.01 10.64 20.31
N ASP A 29 10.33 10.56 20.47
CA ASP A 29 11.26 11.02 19.44
C ASP A 29 11.20 10.11 18.20
N PRO A 30 11.25 10.67 16.97
CA PRO A 30 11.28 9.88 15.76
C PRO A 30 12.55 9.02 15.65
N GLN A 31 12.35 7.75 15.28
CA GLN A 31 13.40 6.79 14.97
C GLN A 31 13.41 6.50 13.48
N MET A 32 14.60 6.34 12.90
CA MET A 32 14.76 6.03 11.48
C MET A 32 15.28 4.61 11.33
N PHE A 33 14.69 3.86 10.41
CA PHE A 33 15.11 2.51 10.05
C PHE A 33 15.26 2.44 8.53
N THR A 34 16.31 1.78 8.05
CA THR A 34 16.50 1.53 6.62
C THR A 34 16.59 0.03 6.43
N GLU A 35 15.57 -0.54 5.79
CA GLU A 35 15.39 -1.98 5.67
C GLU A 35 14.71 -2.32 4.35
N THR A 36 14.46 -3.62 4.12
CA THR A 36 13.61 -4.08 3.03
C THR A 36 12.14 -3.86 3.36
N ILE A 37 11.37 -3.43 2.35
CA ILE A 37 9.91 -3.34 2.42
C ILE A 37 9.28 -4.19 1.33
N ASN A 38 8.21 -4.89 1.72
CA ASN A 38 7.33 -5.61 0.81
C ASN A 38 5.92 -5.08 1.03
N PHE A 39 5.29 -4.62 -0.04
CA PHE A 39 3.92 -4.13 -0.05
C PHE A 39 3.10 -4.91 -1.07
N SER A 40 2.02 -5.53 -0.62
CA SER A 40 1.09 -6.23 -1.49
C SER A 40 -0.32 -5.72 -1.31
N ALA A 41 -0.95 -5.26 -2.39
CA ALA A 41 -2.37 -4.89 -2.41
C ALA A 41 -3.01 -5.35 -3.72
N GLU A 42 -4.17 -6.02 -3.64
CA GLU A 42 -4.84 -6.57 -4.83
C GLU A 42 -6.33 -6.22 -4.85
N GLN A 43 -6.79 -5.49 -5.86
CA GLN A 43 -8.20 -5.17 -6.09
C GLN A 43 -8.65 -5.63 -7.46
N CYS A 44 -9.52 -6.63 -7.47
CA CYS A 44 -10.17 -7.12 -8.68
C CYS A 44 -11.66 -6.78 -8.70
N PHE A 45 -12.17 -6.42 -9.88
CA PHE A 45 -13.61 -6.37 -10.15
C PHE A 45 -14.15 -7.71 -10.66
N THR A 46 -15.47 -7.86 -10.49
CA THR A 46 -16.42 -8.93 -10.81
C THR A 46 -16.44 -9.45 -12.27
N GLY A 47 -15.30 -9.78 -12.89
CA GLY A 47 -15.26 -10.12 -14.33
C GLY A 47 -14.24 -11.17 -14.83
N GLY A 48 -13.36 -11.70 -13.98
CA GLY A 48 -12.46 -12.82 -14.34
C GLY A 48 -12.65 -14.01 -13.37
N PRO A 49 -12.52 -15.27 -13.82
CA PRO A 49 -13.13 -16.43 -13.16
C PRO A 49 -12.66 -16.76 -11.73
N ASN A 50 -11.61 -16.12 -11.22
CA ASN A 50 -11.00 -16.49 -9.94
C ASN A 50 -10.66 -15.34 -8.98
N CYS A 51 -11.07 -14.09 -9.25
CA CYS A 51 -10.75 -12.98 -8.36
C CYS A 51 -11.96 -12.56 -7.51
N ASN A 52 -11.78 -12.54 -6.19
CA ASN A 52 -12.87 -12.37 -5.23
C ASN A 52 -12.92 -10.90 -4.75
N PRO A 53 -13.94 -10.10 -5.16
CA PRO A 53 -14.06 -8.70 -4.72
C PRO A 53 -14.34 -8.55 -3.22
N ALA A 54 -14.65 -9.63 -2.49
CA ALA A 54 -14.69 -9.63 -1.03
C ALA A 54 -13.28 -9.67 -0.39
N VAL A 55 -12.23 -9.96 -1.17
CA VAL A 55 -10.84 -9.91 -0.72
C VAL A 55 -10.35 -8.47 -0.87
N ASN A 56 -10.58 -7.70 0.19
CA ASN A 56 -10.19 -6.30 0.28
C ASN A 56 -8.95 -6.13 1.17
N ASN A 57 -7.90 -6.90 0.87
CA ASN A 57 -6.73 -7.06 1.73
C ASN A 57 -5.50 -6.36 1.15
N PHE A 58 -4.71 -5.77 2.04
CA PHE A 58 -3.32 -5.41 1.79
C PHE A 58 -2.42 -5.92 2.93
N THR A 59 -1.14 -6.08 2.63
CA THR A 59 -0.09 -6.41 3.60
C THR A 59 1.12 -5.54 3.36
N ILE A 60 1.76 -5.14 4.46
CA ILE A 60 2.98 -4.33 4.44
C ILE A 60 3.93 -4.98 5.43
N ASP A 61 5.08 -5.43 4.94
CA ASP A 61 6.12 -6.06 5.74
C ASP A 61 7.39 -5.23 5.57
N PHE A 62 7.74 -4.48 6.60
CA PHE A 62 8.97 -3.69 6.67
C PHE A 62 9.89 -4.32 7.70
N GLY A 63 11.10 -4.70 7.27
CA GLY A 63 12.09 -5.25 8.18
C GLY A 63 13.24 -5.97 7.49
N GLY A 64 14.28 -6.23 8.27
CA GLY A 64 15.47 -6.94 7.82
C GLY A 64 16.19 -7.66 8.96
N PRO A 65 17.00 -8.69 8.63
CA PRO A 65 17.83 -9.35 9.61
C PRO A 65 18.90 -8.39 10.17
N PRO A 66 19.08 -8.26 11.51
CA PRO A 66 18.39 -8.95 12.60
C PRO A 66 17.80 -7.95 13.60
N GLY A 67 16.59 -7.42 13.40
CA GLY A 67 15.98 -6.71 14.55
C GLY A 67 14.65 -6.02 14.36
N THR A 68 14.45 -5.34 13.24
CA THR A 68 13.30 -4.43 13.08
C THR A 68 12.24 -5.12 12.24
N THR A 69 11.03 -5.27 12.79
CA THR A 69 9.87 -5.76 12.03
C THR A 69 8.67 -4.86 12.28
N ILE A 70 8.00 -4.46 11.21
CA ILE A 70 6.76 -3.71 11.18
C ILE A 70 5.88 -4.38 10.13
N ASN A 71 4.90 -5.15 10.60
CA ASN A 71 4.04 -5.95 9.73
C ASN A 71 2.60 -5.47 9.90
N PHE A 72 2.03 -4.87 8.86
CA PHE A 72 0.62 -4.52 8.79
C PHE A 72 -0.10 -5.62 8.01
N THR A 73 -0.97 -6.35 8.69
CA THR A 73 -1.68 -7.52 8.14
C THR A 73 -3.19 -7.35 8.26
N MET A 74 -3.94 -8.15 7.50
CA MET A 74 -5.42 -8.10 7.47
C MET A 74 -5.95 -6.70 7.13
N GLY A 75 -5.24 -5.98 6.25
CA GLY A 75 -5.55 -4.61 5.92
C GLY A 75 -6.90 -4.49 5.22
N ARG A 76 -7.95 -4.01 5.89
CA ARG A 76 -9.22 -3.66 5.24
C ARG A 76 -9.08 -2.29 4.60
N ARG A 77 -9.21 -2.23 3.29
CA ARG A 77 -9.06 -0.96 2.57
C ARG A 77 -10.27 -0.05 2.80
N GLY A 78 -10.00 1.25 2.88
CA GLY A 78 -11.00 2.30 2.83
C GLY A 78 -11.38 2.64 1.39
N MET A 79 -11.35 3.93 1.04
CA MET A 79 -11.61 4.40 -0.32
C MET A 79 -10.31 4.36 -1.14
N ILE A 80 -10.42 3.94 -2.40
CA ILE A 80 -9.29 3.94 -3.32
C ILE A 80 -9.67 4.70 -4.57
N SER A 81 -8.88 5.71 -4.87
CA SER A 81 -9.01 6.54 -6.05
C SER A 81 -7.81 6.31 -6.94
N CYS A 82 -8.05 6.24 -8.25
CA CYS A 82 -6.98 6.23 -9.23
C CYS A 82 -7.19 7.38 -10.21
N GLU A 83 -6.09 7.91 -10.70
CA GLU A 83 -6.05 9.03 -11.63
C GLU A 83 -5.18 8.63 -12.82
N ASP A 84 -5.75 8.76 -14.03
CA ASP A 84 -5.05 8.64 -15.31
C ASP A 84 -4.16 7.39 -15.48
N ASN A 85 -4.55 6.24 -14.90
CA ASN A 85 -3.78 4.98 -14.89
C ASN A 85 -2.37 5.07 -14.27
N THR A 86 -1.99 6.22 -13.75
CA THR A 86 -0.62 6.50 -13.28
C THR A 86 -0.57 6.72 -11.80
N VAL A 87 -1.70 7.04 -11.16
CA VAL A 87 -1.75 7.31 -9.74
C VAL A 87 -2.80 6.44 -9.05
N ALA A 88 -2.46 5.90 -7.88
CA ALA A 88 -3.38 5.21 -6.99
C ALA A 88 -3.20 5.70 -5.56
N PHE A 89 -4.32 6.04 -4.92
CA PHE A 89 -4.37 6.49 -3.53
C PHE A 89 -5.33 5.63 -2.74
N MET A 90 -4.87 5.05 -1.63
CA MET A 90 -5.74 4.46 -0.62
C MET A 90 -5.82 5.41 0.56
N VAL A 91 -7.04 5.76 0.96
CA VAL A 91 -7.32 6.60 2.11
C VAL A 91 -8.13 5.81 3.13
N ASN A 92 -7.71 5.86 4.40
CA ASN A 92 -8.36 5.22 5.53
C ASN A 92 -8.45 3.68 5.43
N GLY A 93 -7.39 3.02 4.97
CA GLY A 93 -7.25 1.59 5.22
C GLY A 93 -7.07 1.33 6.72
N THR A 94 -7.48 0.17 7.22
CA THR A 94 -7.15 -0.26 8.59
C THR A 94 -6.40 -1.59 8.54
N ALA A 95 -5.30 -1.71 9.27
CA ALA A 95 -4.53 -2.95 9.34
C ALA A 95 -4.07 -3.25 10.75
N GLN A 96 -3.89 -4.54 11.07
CA GLN A 96 -3.32 -4.96 12.34
C GLN A 96 -1.80 -4.94 12.25
N GLN A 97 -1.16 -4.11 13.08
CA GLN A 97 0.28 -4.12 13.27
C GLN A 97 0.65 -5.30 14.18
N ASN A 98 1.60 -6.13 13.74
CA ASN A 98 2.10 -7.31 14.47
C ASN A 98 3.64 -7.38 14.55
N GLY A 99 4.34 -6.29 14.20
CA GLY A 99 5.79 -6.20 14.28
C GLY A 99 6.28 -5.84 15.69
N ASN A 100 7.59 -5.82 15.90
CA ASN A 100 8.21 -5.63 17.22
C ASN A 100 8.64 -4.19 17.55
N VAL A 101 8.52 -3.26 16.60
CA VAL A 101 8.98 -1.86 16.80
C VAL A 101 7.86 -0.95 17.30
N MET A 102 6.61 -1.22 16.91
CA MET A 102 5.46 -0.40 17.26
C MET A 102 4.48 -1.19 18.13
N PRO A 103 3.63 -0.52 18.93
CA PRO A 103 2.57 -1.19 19.68
C PRO A 103 1.65 -1.97 18.75
N THR A 104 1.36 -3.22 19.10
CA THR A 104 0.36 -4.05 18.41
C THR A 104 -1.02 -3.40 18.51
N GLY A 105 -1.75 -3.37 17.39
CA GLY A 105 -3.09 -2.81 17.33
C GLY A 105 -3.56 -2.51 15.92
N GLU A 106 -4.76 -1.94 15.81
CA GLU A 106 -5.31 -1.48 14.53
C GLU A 106 -4.76 -0.10 14.16
N TYR A 107 -4.09 0.02 13.02
CA TYR A 107 -3.60 1.29 12.51
C TYR A 107 -4.43 1.75 11.33
N ILE A 108 -4.65 3.06 11.24
CA ILE A 108 -5.14 3.69 10.02
C ILE A 108 -3.95 3.82 9.08
N VAL A 109 -4.08 3.24 7.89
CA VAL A 109 -3.05 3.19 6.86
C VAL A 109 -3.51 3.96 5.63
N ASN A 110 -2.66 4.86 5.18
CA ASN A 110 -2.79 5.56 3.90
C ASN A 110 -1.64 5.13 2.99
N PHE A 111 -1.93 5.10 1.69
CA PHE A 111 -0.97 4.73 0.67
C PHE A 111 -1.14 5.63 -0.54
N SER A 112 -0.01 6.03 -1.12
CA SER A 112 0.07 6.75 -2.37
C SER A 112 1.06 6.04 -3.28
N TYR A 113 0.69 5.92 -4.54
CA TYR A 113 1.52 5.34 -5.59
C TYR A 113 1.40 6.18 -6.84
N THR A 114 2.54 6.57 -7.39
CA THR A 114 2.62 7.40 -8.59
C THR A 114 3.65 6.80 -9.54
N ILE A 115 3.22 6.41 -10.73
CA ILE A 115 4.06 5.98 -11.83
C ILE A 115 4.84 7.18 -12.36
N LEU A 116 6.16 7.03 -12.44
CA LEU A 116 7.09 8.01 -12.98
C LEU A 116 7.42 7.69 -14.46
N PRO A 117 7.92 8.67 -15.23
CA PRO A 117 8.22 8.50 -16.65
C PRO A 117 9.33 7.51 -17.00
N ASP A 118 10.09 7.05 -16.00
CA ASP A 118 11.22 6.11 -16.14
C ASP A 118 10.84 4.66 -15.79
N ASP A 119 9.54 4.33 -15.80
CA ASP A 119 8.98 3.02 -15.44
C ASP A 119 9.28 2.61 -13.99
N THR A 120 9.49 3.59 -13.11
CA THR A 120 9.50 3.41 -11.65
C THR A 120 8.25 4.02 -11.02
N ALA A 121 8.00 3.70 -9.75
CA ALA A 121 6.92 4.29 -8.98
C ALA A 121 7.42 4.92 -7.69
N ASP A 122 6.93 6.13 -7.39
CA ASP A 122 7.02 6.74 -6.07
C ASP A 122 5.94 6.14 -5.18
N VAL A 123 6.36 5.53 -4.07
CA VAL A 123 5.48 4.87 -3.12
C VAL A 123 5.61 5.53 -1.76
N THR A 124 4.48 5.99 -1.21
CA THR A 124 4.41 6.50 0.16
C THR A 124 3.40 5.69 0.95
N ILE A 125 3.82 5.23 2.14
CA ILE A 125 2.97 4.50 3.08
C ILE A 125 3.03 5.22 4.41
N GLU A 126 1.86 5.50 4.98
CA GLU A 126 1.72 6.11 6.29
C GLU A 126 0.77 5.26 7.12
N ALA A 127 1.12 4.99 8.37
CA ALA A 127 0.27 4.31 9.33
C ALA A 127 0.25 5.06 10.65
N SER A 128 -0.91 5.16 11.31
CA SER A 128 -1.02 5.83 12.61
C SER A 128 -2.04 5.17 13.55
N ASN A 129 -1.72 5.17 14.85
CA ASN A 129 -2.60 4.76 15.93
C ASN A 129 -2.22 5.53 17.21
N ASN A 130 -3.17 6.27 17.80
CA ASN A 130 -3.08 6.84 19.16
C ASN A 130 -1.71 7.41 19.57
N GLY A 131 -1.05 8.17 18.68
CA GLY A 131 0.26 8.81 18.94
C GLY A 131 1.48 8.02 18.44
N SER A 132 1.30 6.77 18.03
CA SER A 132 2.29 6.00 17.27
C SER A 132 2.08 6.18 15.76
N SER A 133 3.16 6.32 15.00
CA SER A 133 3.11 6.41 13.53
C SER A 133 4.29 5.73 12.86
N PHE A 134 4.06 5.32 11.62
CA PHE A 134 5.05 4.83 10.66
C PHE A 134 4.87 5.62 9.37
N SER A 135 5.96 6.06 8.76
CA SER A 135 5.94 6.70 7.45
C SER A 135 7.17 6.25 6.66
N THR A 136 6.99 5.91 5.40
CA THR A 136 8.09 5.55 4.51
C THR A 136 7.76 6.04 3.10
N THR A 137 8.81 6.52 2.42
CA THR A 137 8.75 6.84 0.99
C THR A 137 9.92 6.15 0.30
N PHE A 138 9.65 5.48 -0.80
CA PHE A 138 10.65 4.73 -1.55
C PHE A 138 10.27 4.62 -3.02
N ASN A 139 11.27 4.38 -3.86
CA ASN A 139 11.07 4.06 -5.27
C ASN A 139 11.03 2.55 -5.46
N ALA A 140 10.16 2.09 -6.34
CA ALA A 140 10.11 0.69 -6.75
C ALA A 140 9.98 0.58 -8.28
N GLU A 141 10.53 -0.48 -8.86
CA GLU A 141 10.35 -0.76 -10.28
C GLU A 141 8.91 -1.18 -10.57
N ILE A 142 8.36 -0.73 -11.70
CA ILE A 142 7.05 -1.19 -12.16
C ILE A 142 7.24 -2.54 -12.84
N THR A 143 6.59 -3.56 -12.29
CA THR A 143 6.55 -4.90 -12.87
C THR A 143 5.18 -5.17 -13.52
N PRO A 144 5.03 -6.23 -14.34
CA PRO A 144 3.71 -6.68 -14.78
C PRO A 144 2.74 -7.04 -13.62
N GLN A 145 3.26 -7.14 -12.38
CA GLN A 145 2.46 -7.34 -11.17
C GLN A 145 2.04 -6.02 -10.49
N THR A 146 2.48 -4.88 -10.99
CA THR A 146 2.06 -3.52 -10.60
C THR A 146 1.28 -2.89 -11.75
N PHE A 147 0.00 -3.22 -11.85
CA PHE A 147 -0.92 -2.70 -12.88
C PHE A 147 -1.92 -1.75 -12.20
N ILE A 148 -2.11 -0.57 -12.77
CA ILE A 148 -3.22 0.33 -12.46
C ILE A 148 -4.04 0.45 -13.74
N GLY A 149 -5.28 -0.02 -13.69
CA GLY A 149 -6.23 0.09 -14.78
C GLY A 149 -7.42 0.94 -14.37
N ASP A 150 -7.67 1.97 -15.17
CA ASP A 150 -8.90 2.74 -15.22
C ASP A 150 -9.98 1.89 -15.89
N CYS A 151 -11.24 2.20 -15.60
CA CYS A 151 -12.36 1.41 -16.07
C CYS A 151 -12.69 1.63 -17.54
N ASP A 152 -12.02 2.56 -18.23
CA ASP A 152 -12.23 2.81 -19.66
C ASP A 152 -11.42 1.87 -20.56
N GLU A 153 -10.56 1.01 -20.01
CA GLU A 153 -9.97 -0.07 -20.81
C GLU A 153 -11.00 -1.18 -21.04
N THR A 154 -11.79 -1.01 -22.12
CA THR A 154 -12.14 -2.16 -22.94
C THR A 154 -10.85 -2.87 -23.30
N VAL A 155 -10.56 -3.97 -22.63
CA VAL A 155 -9.59 -4.97 -23.08
C VAL A 155 -10.07 -5.48 -24.44
N GLU A 156 -9.73 -4.76 -25.50
CA GLU A 156 -9.62 -5.31 -26.83
C GLU A 156 -8.18 -5.79 -27.00
N GLY A 157 -7.99 -7.09 -26.81
CA GLY A 157 -6.73 -7.81 -27.02
C GLY A 157 -6.89 -9.29 -26.75
#